data_AF-A0A2M7FQQ5-F1
#
_entry.id   AF-A0A2M7FQQ5-F1
#
_cell.length_a   1.000
_cell.length_b   1.000
_cell.length_c   1.000
_cell.angle_alpha   90.00
_cell.angle_beta   90.00
_cell.angle_gamma   90.00
#
_symmetry.space_group_name_H-M   'P 1'
#
loop_
_entity.id
_entity.type
_entity.pdbx_description
1 polymer ?
#
loop_
_entity_poly.entity_id
_entity_poly.type
_entity_poly.pdbx_seq_one_letter_code
_entity_poly.pdbx_strand_id
1 'polypeptide(L)'
;MVKQQSPLVSLEHWHVASDFTGDEVTALVMGDDPSSANYSGSEGRPLYRKLKESYHAAKRWHALDDHAQLQWDQIGVASKEELLNSIGVAQALLHFDLDEAENFASWLASDERSGFSIQRFTRAEVRRWLDACGVQSIYEFTKSKSAKSESLSQKERNTMLKMIVGMAVAGYKYSPVSKNNGDAIKEIQNDLADLDIPLSDDTIRNYLKEAVEKVLPGKKLD
;
A
#
# COMPACT_ATOMS: atom_id res chain seq x y z
N MET A 1 -40.18 -24.83 1.14
CA MET A 1 -39.55 -24.16 2.29
C MET A 1 -39.00 -22.83 1.80
N VAL A 2 -39.61 -21.72 2.21
CA VAL A 2 -39.13 -20.37 1.86
C VAL A 2 -37.91 -20.10 2.75
N LYS A 3 -36.70 -20.02 2.18
CA LYS A 3 -35.52 -19.55 2.92
C LYS A 3 -35.85 -18.11 3.35
N GLN A 4 -36.03 -17.89 4.65
CA GLN A 4 -36.09 -16.53 5.20
C GLN A 4 -34.83 -15.81 4.72
N GLN A 5 -35.00 -14.75 3.93
CA GLN A 5 -33.88 -13.87 3.56
C GLN A 5 -33.36 -13.27 4.85
N SER A 6 -32.16 -13.70 5.26
CA SER A 6 -31.43 -13.06 6.35
C SER A 6 -31.36 -11.55 6.08
N PRO A 7 -31.51 -10.70 7.11
CA PRO A 7 -31.38 -9.26 6.94
C PRO A 7 -30.03 -8.97 6.27
N LEU A 8 -30.06 -8.22 5.16
CA LEU A 8 -28.87 -7.82 4.41
C LEU A 8 -27.91 -7.11 5.38
N VAL A 9 -26.79 -7.77 5.69
CA VAL A 9 -25.75 -7.20 6.53
C VAL A 9 -25.12 -6.03 5.78
N SER A 10 -25.03 -4.86 6.41
CA SER A 10 -24.40 -3.70 5.77
C SER A 10 -22.89 -3.88 5.69
N LEU A 11 -22.37 -3.97 4.47
CA LEU A 11 -20.93 -4.09 4.20
C LEU A 11 -20.22 -2.73 4.08
N GLU A 12 -20.92 -1.61 4.32
CA GLU A 12 -20.36 -0.27 4.10
C GLU A 12 -19.14 0.03 4.98
N HIS A 13 -19.02 -0.63 6.13
CA HIS A 13 -17.90 -0.45 7.02
C HIS A 13 -16.58 -0.95 6.39
N TRP A 14 -16.62 -1.87 5.43
CA TRP A 14 -15.45 -2.32 4.68
C TRP A 14 -14.96 -1.29 3.65
N HIS A 15 -15.70 -0.22 3.35
CA HIS A 15 -15.24 0.84 2.43
C HIS A 15 -13.96 1.54 2.90
N VAL A 16 -13.63 1.46 4.19
CA VAL A 16 -12.38 2.04 4.73
C VAL A 16 -11.17 1.12 4.56
N ALA A 17 -11.36 -0.16 4.27
CA ALA A 17 -10.27 -1.10 4.07
C ALA A 17 -9.57 -0.83 2.71
N SER A 18 -8.24 -0.75 2.77
CA SER A 18 -7.36 -0.53 1.61
C SER A 18 -7.05 -1.81 0.86
N ASP A 19 -7.06 -2.93 1.58
CA ASP A 19 -6.59 -4.23 1.11
C ASP A 19 -7.31 -5.36 1.85
N PHE A 20 -7.24 -6.56 1.27
CA PHE A 20 -8.04 -7.70 1.68
C PHE A 20 -7.25 -9.00 1.59
N THR A 21 -7.50 -9.95 2.50
CA THR A 21 -7.06 -11.35 2.33
C THR A 21 -7.93 -12.07 1.29
N GLY A 22 -7.47 -13.24 0.83
CA GLY A 22 -8.28 -14.07 -0.08
C GLY A 22 -9.63 -14.48 0.50
N ASP A 23 -9.69 -14.74 1.82
CA ASP A 23 -10.94 -15.08 2.51
C ASP A 23 -11.87 -13.85 2.61
N GLU A 24 -11.34 -12.67 2.96
CA GLU A 24 -12.10 -11.41 3.02
C GLU A 24 -12.70 -11.06 1.65
N VAL A 25 -11.92 -11.19 0.57
CA VAL A 25 -12.43 -10.98 -0.80
C VAL A 25 -13.57 -11.95 -1.10
N THR A 26 -13.40 -13.23 -0.78
CA THR A 26 -14.40 -14.26 -1.05
C THR A 26 -15.72 -13.95 -0.33
N ALA A 27 -15.66 -13.60 0.95
CA ALA A 27 -16.83 -13.22 1.74
C ALA A 27 -17.56 -12.01 1.15
N LEU A 28 -16.82 -10.93 0.89
CA LEU A 28 -17.39 -9.69 0.37
C LEU A 28 -18.04 -9.89 -1.01
N VAL A 29 -17.44 -10.70 -1.89
CA VAL A 29 -18.04 -11.05 -3.19
C VAL A 29 -19.37 -11.76 -3.01
N MET A 30 -19.47 -12.64 -2.02
CA MET A 30 -20.69 -13.40 -1.68
C MET A 30 -21.70 -12.60 -0.85
N GLY A 31 -21.38 -11.36 -0.47
CA GLY A 31 -22.25 -10.52 0.35
C GLY A 31 -22.17 -10.82 1.86
N ASP A 32 -21.20 -11.64 2.27
CA ASP A 32 -20.97 -12.00 3.66
C ASP A 32 -20.02 -11.01 4.34
N ASP A 33 -20.17 -10.83 5.64
CA ASP A 33 -19.27 -10.02 6.46
C ASP A 33 -18.07 -10.87 6.92
N PRO A 34 -16.82 -10.55 6.48
CA PRO A 34 -15.61 -11.26 6.91
C PRO A 34 -15.37 -11.23 8.43
N SER A 35 -15.98 -10.30 9.17
CA SER A 35 -15.86 -10.25 10.64
C SER A 35 -16.75 -11.28 11.35
N SER A 36 -17.68 -11.91 10.63
CA SER A 36 -18.58 -12.89 11.22
C SER A 36 -17.88 -14.23 11.47
N ALA A 37 -18.10 -14.82 12.65
CA ALA A 37 -17.42 -16.05 13.08
C ALA A 37 -17.70 -17.28 12.19
N ASN A 38 -18.67 -17.21 11.28
CA ASN A 38 -19.19 -18.33 10.51
C ASN A 38 -18.95 -18.23 8.99
N TYR A 39 -18.24 -17.20 8.49
CA TYR A 39 -18.12 -17.02 7.03
C TYR A 39 -17.21 -18.05 6.34
N SER A 40 -16.44 -18.84 7.09
CA SER A 40 -15.56 -19.90 6.57
C SER A 40 -16.29 -21.16 6.05
N GLY A 41 -17.58 -21.03 5.73
CA GLY A 41 -18.49 -22.14 5.46
C GLY A 41 -18.74 -22.43 3.97
N SER A 42 -17.86 -23.19 3.33
CA SER A 42 -18.12 -24.09 2.18
C SER A 42 -18.71 -23.57 0.85
N GLU A 43 -19.51 -22.51 0.77
CA GLU A 43 -20.12 -22.03 -0.49
C GLU A 43 -19.14 -21.19 -1.33
N GLY A 44 -18.16 -20.52 -0.71
CA GLY A 44 -17.10 -19.76 -1.39
C GLY A 44 -15.95 -20.58 -1.97
N ARG A 45 -15.97 -21.94 -1.87
CA ARG A 45 -14.83 -22.78 -2.28
C ARG A 45 -14.40 -22.59 -3.74
N PRO A 46 -15.30 -22.47 -4.74
CA PRO A 46 -14.87 -22.29 -6.12
C PRO A 46 -14.18 -20.95 -6.35
N LEU A 47 -14.73 -19.87 -5.78
CA LEU A 47 -14.16 -18.52 -5.92
C LEU A 47 -12.82 -18.41 -5.19
N TYR A 48 -12.75 -18.88 -3.95
CA TYR A 48 -11.51 -18.90 -3.19
C TYR A 48 -10.43 -19.72 -3.90
N ARG A 49 -10.81 -20.88 -4.44
CA ARG A 49 -9.90 -21.70 -5.26
C ARG A 49 -9.41 -20.92 -6.47
N LYS A 50 -10.30 -20.26 -7.22
CA LYS A 50 -9.92 -19.46 -8.40
C LYS A 50 -9.01 -18.28 -8.02
N LEU A 51 -9.26 -17.58 -6.93
CA LEU A 51 -8.36 -16.54 -6.39
C LEU A 51 -6.96 -17.12 -6.11
N LYS A 52 -6.92 -18.23 -5.37
CA LYS A 52 -5.68 -18.92 -4.99
C LYS A 52 -4.90 -19.40 -6.22
N GLU A 53 -5.59 -20.00 -7.19
CA GLU A 53 -5.01 -20.45 -8.46
C GLU A 53 -4.46 -19.27 -9.27
N SER A 54 -5.21 -18.17 -9.37
CA SER A 54 -4.79 -16.95 -10.06
C SER A 54 -3.56 -16.30 -9.42
N TYR A 55 -3.47 -16.33 -8.09
CA TYR A 55 -2.29 -15.88 -7.36
C TYR A 55 -1.07 -16.78 -7.60
N HIS A 56 -1.23 -18.10 -7.53
CA HIS A 56 -0.14 -19.01 -7.83
C HIS A 56 0.29 -18.95 -9.30
N ALA A 57 -0.64 -18.67 -10.22
CA ALA A 57 -0.33 -18.38 -11.61
C ALA A 57 0.54 -17.13 -11.73
N ALA A 58 0.23 -16.07 -10.98
CA ALA A 58 1.03 -14.84 -10.94
C ALA A 58 2.45 -15.12 -10.42
N LYS A 59 2.58 -15.90 -9.34
CA LYS A 59 3.90 -16.33 -8.83
C LYS A 59 4.69 -17.12 -9.89
N ARG A 60 4.06 -18.08 -10.56
CA ARG A 60 4.70 -18.86 -11.63
C ARG A 60 5.14 -17.96 -12.78
N TRP A 61 4.27 -17.04 -13.20
CA TRP A 61 4.57 -16.07 -14.25
C TRP A 61 5.83 -15.26 -13.92
N HIS A 62 5.94 -14.74 -12.70
CA HIS A 62 7.10 -13.97 -12.27
C HIS A 62 8.37 -14.81 -12.01
N ALA A 63 8.23 -16.13 -11.91
CA ALA A 63 9.36 -17.05 -11.77
C ALA A 63 9.93 -17.51 -13.12
N LEU A 64 9.27 -17.19 -14.23
CA LEU A 64 9.73 -17.58 -15.55
C LEU A 64 10.81 -16.64 -16.05
N ASP A 65 11.70 -17.20 -16.87
CA ASP A 65 12.64 -16.44 -17.68
C ASP A 65 11.87 -15.58 -18.70
N ASP A 66 12.34 -14.35 -18.97
CA ASP A 66 11.77 -13.41 -19.94
C ASP A 66 11.61 -14.03 -21.35
N HIS A 67 12.35 -15.10 -21.65
CA HIS A 67 12.29 -15.82 -22.92
C HIS A 67 11.37 -17.05 -22.96
N ALA A 68 10.70 -17.38 -21.86
CA ALA A 68 9.82 -18.55 -21.81
C ALA A 68 8.56 -18.36 -22.67
N GLN A 69 8.34 -19.26 -23.64
CA GLN A 69 7.06 -19.34 -24.34
C GLN A 69 6.00 -19.91 -23.39
N LEU A 70 5.06 -19.07 -22.97
CA LEU A 70 4.00 -19.44 -22.04
C LEU A 70 2.68 -19.72 -22.77
N GLN A 71 2.07 -20.86 -22.44
CA GLN A 71 0.65 -21.10 -22.67
C GLN A 71 -0.09 -20.81 -21.35
N TRP A 72 -1.04 -19.87 -21.36
CA TRP A 72 -1.71 -19.39 -20.14
C TRP A 72 -2.45 -20.50 -19.37
N ASP A 73 -3.04 -21.43 -20.11
CA ASP A 73 -3.74 -22.59 -19.58
C ASP A 73 -2.83 -23.49 -18.72
N GLN A 74 -1.55 -23.61 -19.08
CA GLN A 74 -0.55 -24.40 -18.34
C GLN A 74 -0.24 -23.80 -16.96
N ILE A 75 -0.42 -22.49 -16.77
CA ILE A 75 -0.27 -21.85 -15.47
C ILE A 75 -1.60 -21.59 -14.78
N GLY A 76 -2.73 -22.09 -15.31
CA GLY A 76 -4.02 -22.11 -14.65
C GLY A 76 -4.89 -20.87 -14.84
N VAL A 77 -4.62 -20.04 -15.84
CA VAL A 77 -5.41 -18.85 -16.17
C VAL A 77 -5.70 -18.78 -17.67
N ALA A 78 -6.75 -18.08 -18.09
CA ALA A 78 -7.03 -17.93 -19.52
C ALA A 78 -6.19 -16.84 -20.20
N SER A 79 -5.71 -15.87 -19.41
CA SER A 79 -5.02 -14.68 -19.90
C SER A 79 -4.16 -14.04 -18.80
N LYS A 80 -3.32 -13.08 -19.19
CA LYS A 80 -2.50 -12.30 -18.25
C LYS A 80 -3.36 -11.49 -17.29
N GLU A 81 -4.51 -11.03 -17.75
CA GLU A 81 -5.45 -10.23 -16.97
C GLU A 81 -6.10 -11.05 -15.85
N GLU A 82 -6.12 -12.37 -15.93
CA GLU A 82 -6.60 -13.23 -14.84
C GLU A 82 -5.56 -13.47 -13.75
N LEU A 83 -4.29 -13.06 -13.92
CA LEU A 83 -3.30 -13.13 -12.84
C LEU A 83 -3.74 -12.25 -11.66
N LEU A 84 -3.43 -12.65 -10.43
CA LEU A 84 -3.74 -11.88 -9.22
C LEU A 84 -2.46 -11.53 -8.46
N ASN A 85 -2.06 -10.27 -8.47
CA ASN A 85 -0.84 -9.80 -7.82
C ASN A 85 -1.13 -9.33 -6.38
N SER A 86 -0.46 -9.92 -5.40
CA SER A 86 -0.55 -9.40 -4.04
C SER A 86 0.29 -8.13 -3.85
N ILE A 87 0.03 -7.41 -2.76
CA ILE A 87 0.91 -6.32 -2.30
C ILE A 87 2.33 -6.85 -2.10
N GLY A 88 2.47 -8.06 -1.53
CA GLY A 88 3.77 -8.70 -1.34
C GLY A 88 4.53 -8.93 -2.66
N VAL A 89 3.84 -9.41 -3.71
CA VAL A 89 4.44 -9.55 -5.05
C VAL A 89 4.87 -8.19 -5.59
N ALA A 90 4.02 -7.17 -5.50
CA ALA A 90 4.33 -5.84 -6.00
C ALA A 90 5.51 -5.19 -5.26
N GLN A 91 5.55 -5.30 -3.93
CA GLN A 91 6.66 -4.82 -3.11
C GLN A 91 7.95 -5.56 -3.42
N ALA A 92 7.87 -6.88 -3.57
CA ALA A 92 9.01 -7.70 -3.98
C ALA A 92 9.57 -7.14 -5.31
N LEU A 93 8.75 -7.03 -6.35
CA LEU A 93 9.16 -6.50 -7.66
C LEU A 93 9.75 -5.07 -7.62
N LEU A 94 9.27 -4.19 -6.73
CA LEU A 94 9.77 -2.82 -6.63
C LEU A 94 11.12 -2.69 -5.90
N HIS A 95 11.45 -3.64 -5.04
CA HIS A 95 12.64 -3.56 -4.19
C HIS A 95 13.85 -4.31 -4.76
N PHE A 96 13.75 -4.94 -5.93
CA PHE A 96 14.88 -5.66 -6.52
C PHE A 96 15.70 -4.79 -7.47
N ASP A 97 16.92 -4.50 -7.03
CA ASP A 97 18.04 -4.18 -7.91
C ASP A 97 18.50 -5.47 -8.65
N LEU A 98 19.12 -5.32 -9.82
CA LEU A 98 19.47 -6.46 -10.70
C LEU A 98 20.35 -7.53 -10.04
N ASP A 99 21.13 -7.17 -9.01
CA ASP A 99 21.99 -8.10 -8.27
C ASP A 99 21.24 -8.95 -7.22
N GLU A 100 19.93 -8.74 -7.05
CA GLU A 100 19.11 -9.43 -6.04
C GLU A 100 18.09 -10.43 -6.61
N ALA A 101 18.24 -10.89 -7.85
CA ALA A 101 17.33 -11.87 -8.45
C ALA A 101 17.15 -13.15 -7.60
N GLU A 102 18.19 -13.57 -6.87
CA GLU A 102 18.13 -14.69 -5.93
C GLU A 102 17.20 -14.44 -4.73
N ASN A 103 17.10 -13.19 -4.26
CA ASN A 103 16.20 -12.83 -3.16
C ASN A 103 14.73 -12.91 -3.60
N PHE A 104 14.42 -12.54 -4.83
CA PHE A 104 13.05 -12.67 -5.36
C PHE A 104 12.66 -14.14 -5.53
N ALA A 105 13.53 -14.93 -6.15
CA ALA A 105 13.32 -16.37 -6.31
C ALA A 105 13.15 -17.05 -4.94
N SER A 106 13.97 -16.68 -3.95
CA SER A 106 13.86 -17.15 -2.57
C SER A 106 12.53 -16.75 -1.92
N TRP A 107 12.08 -15.50 -2.11
CA TRP A 107 10.78 -15.05 -1.62
C TRP A 107 9.63 -15.84 -2.26
N LEU A 108 9.65 -16.03 -3.59
CA LEU A 108 8.67 -16.81 -4.34
C LEU A 108 8.64 -18.28 -3.89
N ALA A 109 9.79 -18.85 -3.52
CA ALA A 109 9.89 -20.22 -3.03
C ALA A 109 9.42 -20.39 -1.56
N SER A 110 9.41 -19.31 -0.77
CA SER A 110 9.04 -19.36 0.65
C SER A 110 7.53 -19.23 0.85
N ASP A 111 6.83 -20.33 1.14
CA ASP A 111 5.40 -20.30 1.49
C ASP A 111 5.11 -19.52 2.78
N GLU A 112 6.08 -19.40 3.69
CA GLU A 112 5.95 -18.58 4.90
C GLU A 112 5.85 -17.09 4.60
N ARG A 113 6.39 -16.62 3.47
CA ARG A 113 6.42 -15.20 3.08
C ARG A 113 5.48 -14.89 1.93
N SER A 114 5.30 -15.85 1.02
CA SER A 114 4.52 -15.71 -0.21
C SER A 114 3.32 -16.67 -0.26
N GLY A 115 2.94 -17.28 0.87
CA GLY A 115 1.75 -18.12 0.97
C GLY A 115 0.47 -17.32 0.77
N PHE A 116 -0.49 -17.87 0.01
CA PHE A 116 -1.73 -17.16 -0.35
C PHE A 116 -2.52 -16.65 0.87
N SER A 117 -2.59 -17.44 1.95
CA SER A 117 -3.37 -17.11 3.15
C SER A 117 -2.90 -15.87 3.90
N ILE A 118 -1.62 -15.50 3.75
CA ILE A 118 -1.04 -14.31 4.39
C ILE A 118 -0.94 -13.12 3.43
N GLN A 119 -1.21 -13.33 2.14
CA GLN A 119 -1.17 -12.25 1.17
C GLN A 119 -2.37 -11.33 1.31
N ARG A 120 -2.13 -10.06 0.99
CA ARG A 120 -3.15 -9.03 0.91
C ARG A 120 -3.19 -8.45 -0.49
N PHE A 121 -4.39 -8.13 -0.94
CA PHE A 121 -4.68 -7.65 -2.29
C PHE A 121 -5.30 -6.27 -2.19
N THR A 122 -4.80 -5.33 -2.99
CA THR A 122 -5.39 -3.98 -3.01
C THR A 122 -6.80 -4.04 -3.58
N ARG A 123 -7.63 -3.10 -3.15
CA ARG A 123 -8.98 -2.90 -3.70
C ARG A 123 -9.01 -2.83 -5.23
N ALA A 124 -8.08 -2.08 -5.82
CA ALA A 124 -8.00 -1.90 -7.27
C ALA A 124 -7.65 -3.21 -7.98
N GLU A 125 -6.72 -3.97 -7.42
CA GLU A 125 -6.31 -5.26 -7.98
C GLU A 125 -7.44 -6.30 -7.93
N VAL A 126 -8.13 -6.39 -6.79
CA VAL A 126 -9.29 -7.30 -6.66
C VAL A 126 -10.36 -6.94 -7.68
N ARG A 127 -10.67 -5.66 -7.84
CA ARG A 127 -11.66 -5.20 -8.83
C ARG A 127 -11.26 -5.59 -10.25
N ARG A 128 -10.01 -5.29 -10.63
CA ARG A 128 -9.47 -5.62 -11.95
C ARG A 128 -9.54 -7.13 -12.23
N TRP A 129 -9.16 -7.95 -11.25
CA TRP A 129 -9.20 -9.40 -11.36
C TRP A 129 -10.64 -9.95 -11.49
N LEU A 130 -11.59 -9.43 -10.70
CA LEU A 130 -13.01 -9.81 -10.81
C LEU A 130 -13.56 -9.55 -12.21
N ASP A 131 -13.22 -8.40 -12.80
CA ASP A 131 -13.62 -8.04 -14.16
C ASP A 131 -13.01 -8.97 -15.20
N ALA A 132 -11.72 -9.30 -15.07
CA ALA A 132 -11.05 -10.24 -15.97
C ALA A 132 -11.64 -11.66 -15.91
N CYS A 133 -12.04 -12.11 -14.72
CA CYS A 133 -12.68 -13.41 -14.53
C CYS A 133 -14.20 -13.41 -14.81
N GLY A 134 -14.80 -12.25 -15.12
CA GLY A 134 -16.25 -12.12 -15.29
C GLY A 134 -17.06 -12.44 -14.03
N VAL A 135 -16.48 -12.26 -12.84
CA VAL A 135 -17.11 -12.55 -11.55
C VAL A 135 -17.87 -11.33 -11.07
N GLN A 136 -19.19 -11.48 -10.88
CA GLN A 136 -20.00 -10.44 -10.26
C GLN A 136 -19.82 -10.45 -8.75
N SER A 137 -19.71 -9.25 -8.16
CA SER A 137 -19.52 -9.06 -6.73
C SER A 137 -20.70 -8.31 -6.13
N ILE A 138 -21.21 -8.80 -5.00
CA ILE A 138 -22.22 -8.07 -4.21
C ILE A 138 -21.59 -6.84 -3.57
N TYR A 139 -20.33 -6.94 -3.12
CA TYR A 139 -19.57 -5.82 -2.59
C TYR A 139 -18.94 -4.96 -3.68
N GLU A 140 -19.10 -3.65 -3.57
CA GLU A 140 -18.55 -2.71 -4.54
C GLU A 140 -17.10 -2.35 -4.20
N PHE A 141 -16.14 -3.07 -4.77
CA PHE A 141 -14.72 -2.78 -4.60
C PHE A 141 -14.32 -1.40 -5.15
N THR A 142 -15.09 -0.73 -6.01
CA THR A 142 -14.77 0.64 -6.47
C THR A 142 -15.00 1.72 -5.41
N LYS A 143 -15.82 1.45 -4.39
CA LYS A 143 -16.12 2.42 -3.32
C LYS A 143 -15.05 2.39 -2.23
N SER A 144 -14.04 3.25 -2.37
CA SER A 144 -13.19 3.59 -1.23
C SER A 144 -13.80 4.79 -0.51
N LYS A 145 -14.18 4.62 0.76
CA LYS A 145 -14.30 5.76 1.65
C LYS A 145 -12.86 6.13 1.95
N SER A 146 -12.39 7.30 1.49
CA SER A 146 -11.10 7.79 1.96
C SER A 146 -11.19 7.83 3.48
N ALA A 147 -10.60 6.85 4.16
CA ALA A 147 -10.26 7.02 5.56
C ALA A 147 -9.56 8.37 5.57
N LYS A 148 -10.08 9.35 6.32
CA LYS A 148 -9.56 10.72 6.38
C LYS A 148 -8.06 10.63 6.72
N SER A 149 -7.22 10.45 5.72
CA SER A 149 -5.77 10.45 5.82
C SER A 149 -5.31 11.88 6.08
N GLU A 150 -6.17 12.88 5.89
CA GLU A 150 -5.94 14.25 6.33
C GLU A 150 -5.64 14.37 7.83
N SER A 151 -6.12 13.48 8.72
CA SER A 151 -5.79 13.62 10.15
C SER A 151 -4.50 12.90 10.57
N LEU A 152 -4.24 11.70 10.03
CA LEU A 152 -3.01 10.95 10.28
C LEU A 152 -1.83 11.58 9.53
N SER A 153 -2.00 11.90 8.24
CA SER A 153 -0.99 12.60 7.43
C SER A 153 -0.67 13.96 8.02
N GLN A 154 -1.66 14.74 8.49
CA GLN A 154 -1.36 16.03 9.12
C GLN A 154 -0.62 15.86 10.46
N LYS A 155 -0.94 14.83 11.25
CA LYS A 155 -0.22 14.55 12.51
C LYS A 155 1.21 14.09 12.25
N GLU A 156 1.41 13.18 11.30
CA GLU A 156 2.73 12.70 10.86
C GLU A 156 3.56 13.84 10.28
N ARG A 157 2.97 14.63 9.37
CA ARG A 157 3.58 15.83 8.79
C ARG A 157 3.93 16.86 9.86
N ASN A 158 3.05 17.12 10.81
CA ASN A 158 3.34 18.03 11.94
C ASN A 158 4.47 17.47 12.82
N THR A 159 4.56 16.15 12.98
CA THR A 159 5.63 15.50 13.75
C THR A 159 6.96 15.61 13.01
N MET A 160 6.97 15.37 11.69
CA MET A 160 8.12 15.59 10.82
C MET A 160 8.61 17.04 10.89
N LEU A 161 7.71 18.02 10.75
CA LEU A 161 8.05 19.45 10.85
C LEU A 161 8.66 19.80 12.21
N LYS A 162 8.14 19.23 13.32
CA LYS A 162 8.74 19.38 14.66
C LYS A 162 10.16 18.87 14.74
N MET A 163 10.43 17.70 14.14
CA MET A 163 11.77 17.13 14.11
C MET A 163 12.71 18.01 13.28
N ILE A 164 12.29 18.42 12.08
CA ILE A 164 13.08 19.28 11.18
C ILE A 164 13.51 20.57 11.89
N VAL A 165 12.57 21.31 12.49
CA VAL A 165 12.91 22.58 13.16
C VAL A 165 13.75 22.36 14.43
N GLY A 166 13.49 21.28 15.18
CA GLY A 166 14.29 20.94 16.35
C GLY A 166 15.76 20.64 16.01
N MET A 167 15.99 19.86 14.94
CA MET A 167 17.33 19.56 14.44
C MET A 167 18.02 20.81 13.88
N ALA A 168 17.30 21.64 13.13
CA ALA A 168 17.85 22.89 12.60
C ALA A 168 18.33 23.84 13.71
N VAL A 169 17.53 23.99 14.77
CA VAL A 169 17.87 24.84 15.93
C VAL A 169 19.06 24.27 16.69
N ALA A 170 19.06 22.96 16.96
CA ALA A 170 20.08 22.31 17.80
C ALA A 170 21.41 22.10 17.06
N GLY A 171 21.38 21.67 15.80
CA GLY A 171 22.56 21.29 15.02
C GLY A 171 23.16 22.44 14.22
N TYR A 172 22.32 23.29 13.64
CA TYR A 172 22.73 24.31 12.66
C TYR A 172 22.57 25.74 13.17
N LYS A 173 22.25 25.89 14.46
CA LYS A 173 22.03 27.19 15.13
C LYS A 173 20.98 28.05 14.42
N TYR A 174 20.03 27.43 13.73
CA TYR A 174 18.92 28.12 13.10
C TYR A 174 18.11 28.87 14.16
N SER A 175 17.78 30.14 13.91
CA SER A 175 17.00 30.96 14.83
C SER A 175 15.63 31.29 14.23
N PRO A 176 14.52 30.76 14.78
CA PRO A 176 13.16 31.02 14.32
C PRO A 176 12.70 32.48 14.42
N VAL A 177 13.47 33.33 15.10
CA VAL A 177 13.18 34.76 15.29
C VAL A 177 14.15 35.65 14.51
N SER A 178 15.23 35.08 13.95
CA SER A 178 16.22 35.84 13.20
C SER A 178 15.80 36.01 11.74
N LYS A 179 16.04 37.20 11.18
CA LYS A 179 15.98 37.44 9.73
C LYS A 179 17.23 36.93 9.00
N ASN A 180 18.31 36.65 9.74
CA ASN A 180 19.56 36.16 9.19
C ASN A 180 19.80 34.71 9.62
N ASN A 181 19.37 33.77 8.78
CA ASN A 181 19.61 32.33 8.91
C ASN A 181 20.40 31.78 7.71
N GLY A 182 21.04 32.66 6.92
CA GLY A 182 21.71 32.28 5.67
C GLY A 182 22.80 31.23 5.87
N ASP A 183 23.59 31.37 6.93
CA ASP A 183 24.68 30.43 7.23
C ASP A 183 24.14 29.05 7.63
N ALA A 184 23.11 29.00 8.48
CA ALA A 184 22.44 27.74 8.86
C ALA A 184 21.84 27.02 7.65
N ILE A 185 21.22 27.76 6.72
CA ILE A 185 20.64 27.18 5.49
C ILE A 185 21.73 26.59 4.59
N LYS A 186 22.86 27.29 4.43
CA LYS A 186 24.00 26.82 3.65
C LYS A 186 24.65 25.58 4.27
N GLU A 187 24.81 25.55 5.60
CA GLU A 187 25.33 24.37 6.30
C GLU A 187 24.42 23.16 6.09
N ILE A 188 23.10 23.31 6.25
CA ILE A 188 22.12 22.24 5.97
C ILE A 188 22.23 21.78 4.50
N GLN A 189 22.33 22.72 3.56
CA GLN A 189 22.44 22.39 2.14
C GLN A 189 23.70 21.56 1.85
N ASN A 190 24.85 21.93 2.43
CA ASN A 190 26.11 21.22 2.23
C ASN A 190 26.05 19.81 2.83
N ASP A 191 25.56 19.67 4.07
CA ASP A 191 25.44 18.36 4.73
C ASP A 191 24.51 17.41 3.96
N LEU A 192 23.43 17.94 3.38
CA LEU A 192 22.53 17.17 2.53
C LEU A 192 23.17 16.79 1.19
N ALA A 193 23.97 17.68 0.61
CA ALA A 193 24.72 17.39 -0.61
C ALA A 193 25.80 16.31 -0.37
N ASP A 194 26.47 16.32 0.78
CA ASP A 194 27.46 15.31 1.18
C ASP A 194 26.84 13.92 1.39
N LEU A 195 25.51 13.86 1.58
CA LEU A 195 24.73 12.62 1.68
C LEU A 195 24.05 12.20 0.36
N ASP A 196 24.39 12.84 -0.76
CA ASP A 196 23.76 12.64 -2.07
C ASP A 196 22.25 12.97 -2.11
N ILE A 197 21.79 13.91 -1.27
CA ILE A 197 20.39 14.39 -1.22
C ILE A 197 20.34 15.91 -1.43
N PRO A 198 20.80 16.45 -2.57
CA PRO A 198 20.90 17.90 -2.76
C PRO A 198 19.51 18.57 -2.72
N LEU A 199 19.36 19.59 -1.89
CA LEU A 199 18.18 20.46 -1.84
C LEU A 199 18.55 21.91 -2.16
N SER A 200 17.60 22.64 -2.76
CA SER A 200 17.77 24.07 -2.97
C SER A 200 17.60 24.87 -1.68
N ASP A 201 18.31 25.98 -1.57
CA ASP A 201 18.14 26.97 -0.49
C ASP A 201 16.68 27.34 -0.26
N ASP A 202 15.92 27.54 -1.34
CA ASP A 202 14.51 27.93 -1.28
C ASP A 202 13.63 26.81 -0.73
N THR A 203 13.93 25.56 -1.11
CA THR A 203 13.25 24.37 -0.55
C THR A 203 13.48 24.29 0.97
N ILE A 204 14.72 24.45 1.41
CA ILE A 204 15.09 24.41 2.84
C ILE A 204 14.38 25.54 3.60
N ARG A 205 14.42 26.77 3.07
CA ARG A 205 13.71 27.93 3.67
C ARG A 205 12.21 27.68 3.80
N ASN A 206 11.58 27.13 2.76
CA ASN A 206 10.14 26.89 2.75
C ASN A 206 9.75 25.88 3.84
N TYR A 207 10.48 24.77 3.97
CA TYR A 207 10.20 23.77 5.00
C TYR A 207 10.48 24.27 6.41
N LEU A 208 11.57 25.01 6.63
CA LEU A 208 11.88 25.58 7.95
C LEU A 208 10.86 26.63 8.36
N LYS A 209 10.43 27.50 7.43
CA LYS A 209 9.38 28.49 7.68
C LYS A 209 8.07 27.81 8.06
N GLU A 210 7.66 26.82 7.27
CA GLU A 210 6.46 26.05 7.55
C GLU A 210 6.54 25.32 8.91
N ALA A 211 7.70 24.76 9.24
CA ALA A 211 7.90 24.10 10.51
C ALA A 211 7.81 25.08 11.69
N VAL A 212 8.39 26.28 11.58
CA VAL A 212 8.28 27.32 12.60
C VAL A 212 6.82 27.74 12.81
N GLU A 213 6.08 27.99 11.72
CA GLU A 213 4.66 28.38 11.78
C GLU A 213 3.79 27.34 12.51
N LYS A 214 4.10 26.04 12.36
CA LYS A 214 3.34 24.96 13.00
C LYS A 214 3.75 24.68 14.45
N VAL A 215 5.00 24.91 14.82
CA VAL A 215 5.54 24.53 16.13
C VAL A 215 5.51 25.68 17.13
N LEU A 216 5.62 26.92 16.65
CA LEU A 216 5.64 28.14 17.48
C LEU A 216 4.54 29.13 17.06
N PRO A 217 3.25 28.75 17.02
CA PRO A 217 2.18 29.68 16.69
C PRO A 217 2.09 30.76 17.79
N GLY A 218 2.61 31.97 17.52
CA GLY A 218 2.49 33.11 18.42
C GLY A 218 3.76 33.92 18.69
N LYS A 219 4.95 33.46 18.28
CA LYS A 219 6.13 34.34 18.22
C LYS A 219 6.15 35.04 16.86
N LYS A 220 5.63 36.27 16.81
CA LYS A 220 5.80 37.12 15.62
C LYS A 220 7.30 37.28 15.37
N LEU A 221 7.70 36.92 14.15
CA LEU A 221 8.98 37.30 13.55
C LEU A 221 8.88 38.81 13.25
N ASP A 222 9.36 39.64 14.17
CA ASP A 222 9.50 41.09 13.93
C ASP A 222 10.76 41.41 13.12
#